data_AF-A0A968N072-F1
#
_entry.id   AF-A0A968N072-F1
#
_cell.length_a   1.000
_cell.length_b   1.000
_cell.length_c   1.000
_cell.angle_alpha   90.00
_cell.angle_beta   90.00
_cell.angle_gamma   90.00
#
_symmetry.space_group_name_H-M   'P 1'
#
loop_
_entity.id
_entity.type
_entity.pdbx_description
1 polymer ?
#
loop_
_entity_poly.entity_id
_entity_poly.type
_entity_poly.pdbx_seq_one_letter_code
_entity_poly.pdbx_strand_id
1 'polypeptide(L)'
;MSVFTGRKISIYLHVAGWIIVFLLPIFLSTGNRKPDAFFLGQIFIRTAIYGAIFYISYFWLIPQFLFRGKKLPYYLIMILVIVSMYFVNGAITWQLIKRSDFHREQFVEDENKTTANENRRNNSKPPRYPWKFDLYNYLFTSMLVAGFSVGLKMSAKYNENEKRRKELEKEKLSSELAFLKNQVSPHFFFNTLNNIYSLTEINTKEAQNAILKLSKLMRYLLYESERGDV
;
A
#
# COMPACT_ATOMS: atom_id res chain seq x y z
N MET A 1 17.32 -0.90 10.46
CA MET A 1 17.50 -0.62 9.01
C MET A 1 16.32 -1.05 8.11
N SER A 2 15.15 -1.48 8.65
CA SER A 2 14.05 -2.10 7.87
C SER A 2 12.79 -1.22 7.64
N VAL A 3 12.80 0.04 8.09
CA VAL A 3 11.67 0.97 7.92
C VAL A 3 11.67 1.61 6.52
N PHE A 4 12.86 1.84 5.96
CA PHE A 4 13.03 2.47 4.64
C PHE A 4 12.64 1.57 3.46
N THR A 5 12.77 0.24 3.58
CA THR A 5 12.45 -0.70 2.49
C THR A 5 10.95 -0.78 2.22
N GLY A 6 10.11 -0.80 3.27
CA GLY A 6 8.65 -0.88 3.12
C GLY A 6 8.04 0.35 2.42
N ARG A 7 8.53 1.55 2.72
CA ARG A 7 8.04 2.79 2.09
C ARG A 7 8.47 2.88 0.62
N LYS A 8 9.70 2.46 0.30
CA LYS A 8 10.19 2.38 -1.08
C LYS A 8 9.42 1.36 -1.91
N ILE A 9 9.18 0.15 -1.39
CA ILE A 9 8.37 -0.88 -2.06
C ILE A 9 6.96 -0.35 -2.35
N SER A 10 6.34 0.33 -1.39
CA SER A 10 5.04 0.95 -1.61
C SER A 10 5.08 1.95 -2.78
N ILE A 11 6.08 2.84 -2.84
CA ILE A 11 6.24 3.79 -3.94
C ILE A 11 6.42 3.07 -5.29
N TYR A 12 7.27 2.04 -5.35
CA TYR A 12 7.46 1.27 -6.59
C TYR A 12 6.17 0.58 -7.05
N LEU A 13 5.37 0.03 -6.12
CA LEU A 13 4.08 -0.56 -6.47
C LEU A 13 3.06 0.47 -6.98
N HIS A 14 3.05 1.69 -6.42
CA HIS A 14 2.20 2.76 -6.95
C HIS A 14 2.63 3.13 -8.36
N VAL A 15 3.94 3.34 -8.59
CA VAL A 15 4.47 3.70 -9.91
C VAL A 15 4.19 2.59 -10.93
N ALA A 16 4.45 1.33 -10.59
CA ALA A 16 4.15 0.19 -11.46
C ALA A 16 2.65 0.07 -11.78
N GLY A 17 1.79 0.24 -10.78
CA GLY A 17 0.33 0.23 -10.97
C GLY A 17 -0.13 1.36 -11.89
N TRP A 18 0.40 2.57 -11.72
CA TRP A 18 0.09 3.71 -12.60
C TRP A 18 0.59 3.50 -14.02
N ILE A 19 1.78 2.93 -14.20
CA ILE A 19 2.31 2.58 -15.52
C ILE A 19 1.37 1.59 -16.23
N ILE A 20 0.89 0.56 -15.56
CA ILE A 20 -0.04 -0.40 -16.16
C ILE A 20 -1.36 0.27 -16.54
N VAL A 21 -1.94 1.08 -15.64
CA VAL A 21 -3.20 1.80 -15.89
C VAL A 21 -3.07 2.82 -17.02
N PHE A 22 -1.91 3.45 -17.21
CA PHE A 22 -1.64 4.37 -18.31
C PHE A 22 -1.33 3.67 -19.64
N LEU A 23 -0.51 2.61 -19.61
CA LEU A 23 -0.05 1.94 -20.83
C LEU A 23 -1.15 1.10 -21.48
N LEU A 24 -1.98 0.44 -20.67
CA LEU A 24 -2.96 -0.53 -21.16
C LEU A 24 -4.02 0.12 -22.07
N PRO A 25 -4.62 1.28 -21.75
CA PRO A 25 -5.56 1.96 -22.63
C PRO A 25 -4.91 2.49 -23.92
N ILE A 26 -3.68 3.01 -23.83
CA ILE A 26 -2.95 3.52 -24.99
C ILE A 26 -2.71 2.35 -25.94
N PHE A 27 -2.13 1.25 -25.47
CA PHE A 27 -1.82 0.07 -26.27
C PHE A 27 -3.05 -0.55 -26.92
N LEU A 28 -4.17 -0.67 -26.19
CA LEU A 28 -5.41 -1.23 -26.73
C LEU A 28 -6.13 -0.30 -27.71
N SER A 29 -5.98 1.02 -27.56
CA SER A 29 -6.70 2.00 -28.36
C SER A 29 -5.93 2.55 -29.54
N THR A 30 -4.59 2.49 -29.51
CA THR A 30 -3.74 2.85 -30.66
C THR A 30 -3.56 1.62 -31.55
N GLY A 31 -4.53 1.40 -32.45
CA GLY A 31 -4.29 0.59 -33.65
C GLY A 31 -3.34 1.31 -34.62
N ASN A 32 -3.58 1.20 -35.94
CA ASN A 32 -2.72 1.84 -36.97
C ASN A 32 -2.92 3.37 -37.13
N ARG A 33 -3.65 4.06 -36.25
CA ARG A 33 -3.90 5.50 -36.34
C ARG A 33 -3.07 6.25 -35.31
N LYS A 34 -2.39 7.33 -35.75
CA LYS A 34 -1.70 8.24 -34.84
C LYS A 34 -2.73 8.90 -33.91
N PRO A 35 -2.53 8.86 -32.58
CA PRO A 35 -3.46 9.50 -31.65
C PRO A 35 -3.45 11.02 -31.85
N ASP A 36 -4.61 11.61 -32.01
CA ASP A 36 -4.80 13.06 -32.07
C ASP A 36 -4.74 13.68 -30.67
N ALA A 37 -4.44 14.99 -30.60
CA ALA A 37 -4.26 15.69 -29.32
C ALA A 37 -5.51 15.64 -28.43
N PHE A 38 -6.70 15.64 -29.05
CA PHE A 38 -7.97 15.54 -28.34
C PHE A 38 -8.14 14.17 -27.67
N PHE A 39 -7.83 13.08 -28.38
CA PHE A 39 -7.85 11.73 -27.83
C PHE A 39 -6.87 11.55 -26.66
N LEU A 40 -5.65 12.07 -26.79
CA LEU A 40 -4.67 12.07 -25.69
C LEU A 40 -5.21 12.83 -24.47
N GLY A 41 -5.82 14.00 -24.67
CA GLY A 41 -6.46 14.77 -23.61
C GLY A 41 -7.54 13.99 -22.85
N GLN A 42 -8.40 13.25 -23.56
CA GLN A 42 -9.41 12.39 -22.92
C GLN A 42 -8.81 11.28 -22.07
N ILE A 43 -7.73 10.64 -22.55
CA ILE A 43 -7.01 9.63 -21.76
C ILE A 43 -6.49 10.25 -20.47
N PHE A 44 -5.80 11.40 -20.54
CA PHE A 44 -5.26 12.05 -19.34
C PHE A 44 -6.36 12.42 -18.33
N ILE A 45 -7.50 12.93 -18.79
CA ILE A 45 -8.63 13.28 -17.92
C ILE A 45 -9.19 12.03 -17.24
N ARG A 46 -9.47 10.96 -18.00
CA ARG A 46 -9.98 9.71 -17.44
C ARG A 46 -9.01 9.12 -16.42
N THR A 47 -7.71 9.15 -16.71
CA THR A 47 -6.69 8.66 -15.78
C THR A 47 -6.57 9.53 -14.53
N ALA A 48 -6.71 10.86 -14.67
CA ALA A 48 -6.76 11.77 -13.52
C ALA A 48 -7.96 11.48 -12.61
N ILE A 49 -9.13 11.13 -13.19
CA ILE A 49 -10.32 10.72 -12.43
C ILE A 49 -10.07 9.41 -11.67
N TYR A 50 -9.46 8.41 -12.31
CA TYR A 50 -9.04 7.20 -11.61
C TYR A 50 -8.03 7.51 -10.51
N GLY A 51 -7.16 8.51 -10.71
CA GLY A 51 -6.24 9.02 -9.69
C GLY A 51 -6.96 9.61 -8.49
N ALA A 52 -7.97 10.45 -8.74
CA ALA A 52 -8.81 11.00 -7.69
C ALA A 52 -9.49 9.89 -6.88
N ILE A 53 -10.13 8.92 -7.54
CA ILE A 53 -10.77 7.76 -6.88
C ILE A 53 -9.74 7.00 -6.02
N PHE A 54 -8.57 6.70 -6.59
CA PHE A 54 -7.50 5.98 -5.90
C PHE A 54 -7.05 6.72 -4.62
N TYR A 55 -6.73 8.01 -4.73
CA TYR A 55 -6.17 8.76 -3.61
C TYR A 55 -7.21 9.13 -2.56
N ILE A 56 -8.45 9.44 -2.97
CA ILE A 56 -9.59 9.60 -2.05
C ILE A 56 -9.79 8.30 -1.27
N SER A 57 -9.77 7.16 -1.96
CA SER A 57 -9.85 5.84 -1.32
C SER A 57 -8.70 5.61 -0.33
N TYR A 58 -7.47 5.79 -0.82
CA TYR A 58 -6.22 5.43 -0.14
C TYR A 58 -5.91 6.27 1.10
N PHE A 59 -6.15 7.58 1.03
CA PHE A 59 -5.84 8.51 2.12
C PHE A 59 -7.01 8.78 3.05
N TRP A 60 -8.25 8.77 2.54
CA TRP A 60 -9.41 9.18 3.33
C TRP A 60 -10.34 8.02 3.67
N LEU A 61 -10.93 7.31 2.69
CA LEU A 61 -11.96 6.31 2.96
C LEU A 61 -11.42 5.10 3.75
N ILE A 62 -10.27 4.55 3.34
CA ILE A 62 -9.72 3.34 3.96
C ILE A 62 -9.35 3.59 5.43
N PRO A 63 -8.55 4.62 5.79
CA PRO A 63 -8.18 4.85 7.19
C PRO A 63 -9.38 5.23 8.08
N GLN A 64 -10.35 5.96 7.53
CA GLN A 64 -11.49 6.47 8.30
C GLN A 64 -12.57 5.41 8.56
N PHE A 65 -12.84 4.54 7.59
CA PHE A 65 -13.96 3.61 7.66
C PHE A 65 -13.51 2.15 7.71
N LEU A 66 -12.69 1.71 6.74
CA LEU A 66 -12.32 0.30 6.62
C LEU A 66 -11.50 -0.17 7.82
N PHE A 67 -10.49 0.60 8.23
CA PHE A 67 -9.65 0.26 9.38
C PHE A 67 -10.32 0.47 10.74
N ARG A 68 -11.39 1.28 10.80
CA ARG A 68 -12.21 1.43 12.01
C ARG A 68 -13.33 0.38 12.12
N GLY A 69 -13.34 -0.63 11.25
CA GLY A 69 -14.35 -1.70 11.22
C GLY A 69 -15.70 -1.31 10.60
N LYS A 70 -15.89 -0.04 10.20
CA LYS A 70 -17.15 0.47 9.62
C LYS A 70 -17.20 0.18 8.11
N LYS A 71 -17.38 -1.10 7.74
CA LYS A 71 -17.33 -1.58 6.34
C LYS A 71 -18.49 -1.08 5.47
N LEU A 72 -19.72 -1.04 6.01
CA LEU A 72 -20.90 -0.62 5.26
C LEU A 72 -20.79 0.83 4.74
N PRO A 73 -20.51 1.86 5.57
CA PRO A 73 -20.38 3.23 5.06
C PRO A 73 -19.20 3.40 4.10
N TYR A 74 -18.13 2.61 4.25
CA TYR A 74 -17.02 2.59 3.28
C TYR A 74 -17.52 2.24 1.87
N TYR A 75 -18.25 1.13 1.71
CA TYR A 75 -18.73 0.69 0.40
C TYR A 75 -19.78 1.65 -0.18
N LEU A 76 -20.67 2.20 0.65
CA LEU A 76 -21.67 3.18 0.20
C LEU A 76 -21.02 4.47 -0.32
N ILE A 77 -20.05 5.03 0.42
CA ILE A 77 -19.33 6.24 0.00
C ILE A 77 -18.47 5.95 -1.24
N MET A 78 -17.85 4.79 -1.32
CA MET A 78 -17.06 4.40 -2.50
C MET A 78 -17.93 4.32 -3.76
N ILE A 79 -19.11 3.69 -3.69
CA ILE A 79 -20.06 3.64 -4.81
C ILE A 79 -20.49 5.05 -5.20
N LEU A 80 -20.81 5.90 -4.21
CA LEU A 80 -21.16 7.30 -4.46
C LEU A 80 -20.05 8.07 -5.17
N VAL A 81 -18.79 7.89 -4.74
CA VAL A 81 -17.62 8.51 -5.37
C VAL A 81 -17.45 8.03 -6.81
N ILE A 82 -17.53 6.73 -7.07
CA ILE A 82 -17.40 6.16 -8.42
C ILE A 82 -18.48 6.71 -9.35
N VAL A 83 -19.73 6.75 -8.89
CA VAL A 83 -20.87 7.26 -9.66
C VAL A 83 -20.73 8.76 -9.91
N SER A 84 -20.41 9.55 -8.88
CA SER A 84 -20.17 10.99 -9.00
C SER A 84 -19.06 11.29 -10.02
N MET A 85 -17.96 10.56 -9.95
CA MET A 85 -16.83 10.71 -10.86
C MET A 85 -17.16 10.32 -12.31
N TYR A 86 -18.10 9.39 -12.53
CA TYR A 86 -18.58 9.06 -13.87
C TYR A 86 -19.32 10.25 -14.50
N PHE A 87 -20.21 10.88 -13.74
CA PHE A 87 -20.93 12.08 -14.19
C PHE A 87 -19.98 13.25 -14.45
N VAL A 88 -18.98 13.45 -13.58
CA VAL A 88 -17.92 14.45 -13.79
C VAL A 88 -17.16 14.19 -15.08
N ASN A 89 -16.74 12.94 -15.34
CA ASN A 89 -16.07 12.57 -16.58
C ASN A 89 -16.94 12.89 -17.81
N GLY A 90 -18.22 12.53 -17.76
CA GLY A 90 -19.18 12.80 -18.82
C GLY A 90 -19.37 14.30 -19.08
N ALA A 91 -19.51 15.09 -18.02
CA ALA A 91 -19.67 16.54 -18.12
C ALA A 91 -18.43 17.22 -18.74
N ILE A 92 -17.23 16.85 -18.30
CA ILE A 92 -15.97 17.36 -18.87
C ILE A 92 -15.86 16.98 -20.34
N THR A 93 -16.12 15.72 -20.67
CA THR A 93 -16.04 15.23 -22.06
C THR A 93 -17.03 15.97 -22.96
N TRP A 94 -18.27 16.18 -22.49
CA TRP A 94 -19.28 16.93 -23.23
C TRP A 94 -18.86 18.39 -23.46
N GLN A 95 -18.30 19.07 -22.46
CA GLN A 95 -17.79 20.43 -22.60
C GLN A 95 -16.63 20.52 -23.61
N LEU A 96 -15.73 19.54 -23.60
CA LEU A 96 -14.59 19.50 -24.53
C LEU A 96 -15.04 19.25 -25.97
N ILE A 97 -15.97 18.32 -26.20
CA ILE A 97 -16.54 18.05 -27.54
C ILE A 97 -17.24 19.30 -28.08
N LYS A 98 -18.08 19.95 -27.25
CA LYS A 98 -18.78 21.17 -27.65
C LYS A 98 -17.81 22.28 -28.09
N ARG A 99 -16.69 22.41 -27.38
CA ARG A 99 -15.65 23.39 -27.73
C ARG A 99 -14.93 23.04 -29.03
N SER A 100 -14.61 21.77 -29.27
CA SER A 100 -13.97 21.35 -30.52
C SER A 100 -14.91 21.49 -31.73
N ASP A 101 -16.20 21.20 -31.55
CA ASP A 101 -17.21 21.34 -32.62
C ASP A 101 -17.42 22.82 -32.98
N PHE A 102 -17.50 23.71 -31.98
CA PHE A 102 -17.62 25.16 -32.19
C PHE A 102 -16.45 25.73 -33.01
N HIS A 103 -15.20 25.39 -32.66
CA HIS A 103 -14.05 25.86 -33.42
C HIS A 103 -14.05 25.30 -34.85
N ARG A 104 -14.43 24.03 -35.04
CA ARG A 104 -14.52 23.40 -36.36
C ARG A 104 -15.59 24.05 -37.25
N GLU A 105 -16.74 24.42 -36.71
CA GLU A 105 -17.77 25.14 -37.47
C GLU A 105 -17.26 26.51 -37.94
N GLN A 106 -16.54 27.23 -37.08
CA GLN A 106 -15.97 28.54 -37.43
C GLN A 106 -14.87 28.43 -38.51
N PHE A 107 -13.96 27.45 -38.41
CA PHE A 107 -12.95 27.20 -39.44
C PHE A 107 -13.56 26.75 -40.77
N VAL A 108 -14.62 25.92 -40.74
CA VAL A 108 -15.31 25.44 -41.95
C VAL A 108 -16.13 26.56 -42.61
N GLU A 109 -16.68 27.50 -41.86
CA GLU A 109 -17.39 28.66 -42.40
C GLU A 109 -16.43 29.65 -43.09
N ASP A 110 -15.21 29.83 -42.56
CA ASP A 110 -14.18 30.63 -43.20
C ASP A 110 -13.57 29.93 -44.43
N GLU A 111 -13.38 28.60 -44.38
CA GLU A 111 -12.83 27.80 -45.50
C GLU A 111 -13.85 27.61 -46.65
N ASN A 112 -15.14 27.39 -46.36
CA ASN A 112 -16.20 27.23 -47.36
C ASN A 112 -16.44 28.48 -48.22
N LYS A 113 -16.00 29.66 -47.78
CA LYS A 113 -16.00 30.88 -48.60
C LYS A 113 -14.96 30.84 -49.72
N THR A 114 -13.99 29.93 -49.66
CA THR A 114 -12.86 29.82 -50.61
C THR A 114 -12.78 28.53 -51.43
N THR A 115 -13.33 27.41 -50.97
CA THR A 115 -13.11 26.09 -51.62
C THR A 115 -14.36 25.20 -51.59
N ALA A 116 -15.41 25.61 -52.31
CA ALA A 116 -16.74 25.03 -52.18
C ALA A 116 -16.98 23.63 -52.80
N ASN A 117 -16.01 22.89 -53.38
CA ASN A 117 -16.40 21.70 -54.16
C ASN A 117 -15.59 20.40 -54.10
N GLU A 118 -14.53 20.23 -53.28
CA GLU A 118 -13.75 18.96 -53.35
C GLU A 118 -13.69 18.11 -52.07
N ASN A 119 -13.89 18.67 -50.87
CA ASN A 119 -13.53 17.98 -49.61
C ASN A 119 -14.70 17.32 -48.83
N ARG A 120 -15.85 17.07 -49.46
CA ARG A 120 -17.01 16.45 -48.77
C ARG A 120 -16.80 15.02 -48.23
N ARG A 121 -15.65 14.36 -48.48
CA ARG A 121 -15.45 12.94 -48.15
C ARG A 121 -14.79 12.60 -46.80
N ASN A 122 -14.12 13.52 -46.11
CA ASN A 122 -13.31 13.17 -44.92
C ASN A 122 -13.81 13.71 -43.57
N ASN A 123 -15.13 13.92 -43.42
CA ASN A 123 -15.72 14.22 -42.11
C ASN A 123 -15.79 12.97 -41.22
N SER A 124 -14.63 12.58 -40.68
CA SER A 124 -14.51 11.58 -39.62
C SER A 124 -15.13 12.13 -38.35
N LYS A 125 -16.42 11.85 -38.11
CA LYS A 125 -17.01 12.00 -36.77
C LYS A 125 -16.22 11.07 -35.82
N PRO A 126 -15.84 11.52 -34.61
CA PRO A 126 -15.14 10.65 -33.68
C PRO A 126 -15.98 9.38 -33.44
N PRO A 127 -15.36 8.18 -33.39
CA PRO A 127 -16.08 6.94 -33.18
C PRO A 127 -16.87 7.03 -31.87
N ARG A 128 -18.20 7.06 -31.99
CA ARG A 128 -19.11 7.10 -30.85
C ARG A 128 -19.19 5.67 -30.31
N TYR A 129 -18.32 5.32 -29.37
CA TYR A 129 -18.40 4.02 -28.69
C TYR A 129 -19.79 3.85 -28.07
N PRO A 130 -20.39 2.65 -28.10
CA PRO A 130 -21.67 2.40 -27.46
C PRO A 130 -21.60 2.82 -25.99
N TRP A 131 -22.54 3.64 -25.52
CA TRP A 131 -22.55 4.17 -24.14
C TRP A 131 -22.50 3.05 -23.08
N LYS A 132 -23.03 1.86 -23.39
CA LYS A 132 -22.96 0.66 -22.55
C LYS A 132 -21.53 0.14 -22.38
N PHE A 133 -20.75 0.14 -23.47
CA PHE A 133 -19.35 -0.31 -23.45
C PHE A 133 -18.48 0.67 -22.65
N ASP A 134 -18.71 1.97 -22.82
CA ASP A 134 -18.01 2.99 -22.05
C ASP A 134 -18.28 2.87 -20.54
N LEU A 135 -19.55 2.72 -20.17
CA LEU A 135 -19.97 2.50 -18.79
C LEU A 135 -19.35 1.23 -18.19
N TYR A 136 -19.41 0.10 -18.93
CA TYR A 136 -18.82 -1.16 -18.49
C TYR A 136 -17.32 -1.01 -18.22
N ASN A 137 -16.57 -0.43 -19.17
CA ASN A 137 -15.13 -0.23 -19.02
C ASN A 137 -14.80 0.70 -17.85
N TYR A 138 -15.55 1.79 -17.70
CA TYR A 138 -15.37 2.71 -16.57
C TYR A 138 -15.58 2.00 -15.23
N LEU A 139 -16.68 1.26 -15.08
CA LEU A 139 -16.98 0.52 -13.86
C LEU A 139 -15.90 -0.54 -13.58
N PHE A 140 -15.51 -1.31 -14.60
CA PHE A 140 -14.48 -2.33 -14.47
C PHE A 140 -13.13 -1.73 -14.04
N THR A 141 -12.65 -0.69 -14.70
CA THR A 141 -11.38 -0.05 -14.33
C THR A 141 -11.47 0.61 -12.95
N SER A 142 -12.57 1.28 -12.62
CA SER A 142 -12.76 1.90 -11.30
C SER A 142 -12.75 0.86 -10.17
N MET A 143 -13.34 -0.32 -10.40
CA MET A 143 -13.30 -1.45 -9.47
C MET A 143 -11.88 -1.96 -9.26
N LEU A 144 -11.10 -2.12 -10.34
CA LEU A 144 -9.69 -2.53 -10.24
C LEU A 144 -8.85 -1.52 -9.48
N VAL A 145 -9.01 -0.22 -9.77
CA VAL A 145 -8.29 0.86 -9.09
C VAL A 145 -8.65 0.93 -7.62
N ALA A 146 -9.95 0.82 -7.29
CA ALA A 146 -10.43 0.76 -5.91
C ALA A 146 -9.88 -0.47 -5.18
N GLY A 147 -9.97 -1.66 -5.77
CA GLY A 147 -9.43 -2.90 -5.21
C GLY A 147 -7.92 -2.83 -4.99
N PHE A 148 -7.18 -2.26 -5.94
CA PHE A 148 -5.74 -2.05 -5.82
C PHE A 148 -5.39 -1.10 -4.67
N SER A 149 -6.15 -0.01 -4.50
CA SER A 149 -5.96 0.91 -3.37
C SER A 149 -6.12 0.22 -2.01
N VAL A 150 -7.12 -0.65 -1.89
CA VAL A 150 -7.37 -1.47 -0.69
C VAL A 150 -6.24 -2.45 -0.47
N GLY A 151 -5.85 -3.20 -1.50
CA GLY A 151 -4.78 -4.19 -1.43
C GLY A 151 -3.45 -3.57 -0.97
N LEU A 152 -3.07 -2.43 -1.55
CA LEU A 152 -1.85 -1.70 -1.15
C LEU A 152 -1.91 -1.23 0.29
N LYS A 153 -3.01 -0.63 0.72
CA LYS A 153 -3.14 -0.11 2.08
C LYS A 153 -3.19 -1.24 3.11
N MET A 154 -3.88 -2.34 2.79
CA MET A 154 -3.99 -3.51 3.64
C MET A 154 -2.64 -4.22 3.77
N SER A 155 -1.89 -4.38 2.68
CA SER A 155 -0.54 -4.95 2.71
C SER A 155 0.40 -4.12 3.59
N ALA A 156 0.37 -2.79 3.45
CA ALA A 156 1.14 -1.90 4.30
C ALA A 156 0.78 -2.06 5.79
N LYS A 157 -0.52 -2.15 6.10
CA LYS A 157 -1.00 -2.33 7.48
C LYS A 157 -0.63 -3.70 8.05
N TYR A 158 -0.71 -4.75 7.25
CA TYR A 158 -0.31 -6.10 7.62
C TYR A 158 1.17 -6.15 8.00
N ASN A 159 2.04 -5.57 7.17
CA ASN A 159 3.47 -5.50 7.44
C ASN A 159 3.81 -4.73 8.72
N GLU A 160 3.10 -3.64 9.01
CA GLU A 160 3.24 -2.88 10.25
C GLU A 160 2.83 -3.73 11.47
N ASN A 161 1.67 -4.40 11.38
CA ASN A 161 1.16 -5.25 12.45
C ASN A 161 2.08 -6.46 12.71
N GLU A 162 2.65 -7.07 11.65
CA GLU A 162 3.62 -8.17 11.77
C GLU A 162 4.89 -7.73 12.50
N LYS A 163 5.42 -6.54 12.18
CA LYS A 163 6.58 -5.98 12.89
C LYS A 163 6.26 -5.76 14.37
N ARG A 164 5.12 -5.12 14.66
CA ARG A 164 4.67 -4.89 16.03
C ARG A 164 4.45 -6.20 16.79
N ARG A 165 3.93 -7.24 16.14
CA ARG A 165 3.77 -8.57 16.74
C ARG A 165 5.11 -9.18 17.14
N LYS A 166 6.12 -9.11 16.26
CA LYS A 166 7.47 -9.60 16.54
C LYS A 166 8.15 -8.83 17.67
N GLU A 167 7.94 -7.52 17.74
CA GLU A 167 8.45 -6.68 18.84
C GLU A 167 7.81 -7.08 20.17
N LEU A 168 6.49 -7.25 20.21
CA LEU A 168 5.76 -7.71 21.41
C LEU A 168 6.18 -9.12 21.84
N GLU A 169 6.45 -10.02 20.89
CA GLU A 169 6.93 -11.37 21.17
C GLU A 169 8.35 -11.36 21.76
N LYS A 170 9.24 -10.50 21.25
CA LYS A 170 10.58 -10.30 21.83
C LYS A 170 10.48 -9.77 23.27
N GLU A 171 9.63 -8.76 23.50
CA GLU A 171 9.41 -8.19 24.83
C GLU A 171 8.86 -9.23 25.82
N LYS A 172 7.88 -10.03 25.39
CA LYS A 172 7.33 -11.12 26.19
C LYS A 172 8.39 -12.16 26.56
N LEU A 173 9.17 -12.65 25.59
CA LEU A 173 10.24 -13.62 25.84
C LEU A 173 11.30 -13.05 26.80
N SER A 174 11.66 -11.78 26.64
CA SER A 174 12.61 -11.12 27.55
C SER A 174 12.08 -11.06 28.99
N SER A 175 10.78 -10.81 29.17
CA SER A 175 10.12 -10.77 30.47
C SER A 175 10.02 -12.16 31.11
N GLU A 176 9.67 -13.19 30.33
CA GLU A 176 9.65 -14.58 30.79
C GLU A 176 11.04 -15.07 31.21
N LEU A 177 12.08 -14.72 30.44
CA LEU A 177 13.46 -15.03 30.79
C LEU A 177 13.88 -14.32 32.08
N ALA A 178 13.55 -13.03 32.25
CA ALA A 178 13.84 -12.29 33.47
C ALA A 178 13.13 -12.92 34.68
N PHE A 179 11.87 -13.32 34.53
CA PHE A 179 11.10 -14.00 35.56
C PHE A 179 11.69 -15.37 35.92
N LEU A 180 12.07 -16.19 34.94
CA LEU A 180 12.73 -17.48 35.16
C LEU A 180 14.10 -17.33 35.83
N LYS A 181 14.88 -16.32 35.45
CA LYS A 181 16.17 -16.00 36.11
C LYS A 181 15.95 -15.62 37.58
N ASN A 182 14.94 -14.80 37.87
CA ASN A 182 14.61 -14.41 39.25
C ASN A 182 14.03 -15.55 40.09
N GLN A 183 13.49 -16.59 39.46
CA GLN A 183 13.00 -17.79 40.13
C GLN A 183 14.09 -18.81 40.52
N VAL A 184 15.37 -18.59 40.19
CA VAL A 184 16.45 -19.46 40.72
C VAL A 184 16.41 -19.38 42.24
N SER A 185 15.91 -20.44 42.88
CA SER A 185 15.57 -20.37 44.29
C SER A 185 16.83 -20.18 45.14
N PRO A 186 16.78 -19.35 46.20
CA PRO A 186 17.85 -19.28 47.19
C PRO A 186 18.29 -20.67 47.68
N HIS A 187 17.36 -21.62 47.72
CA HIS A 187 17.61 -23.01 48.08
C HIS A 187 18.54 -23.74 47.09
N PHE A 188 18.49 -23.47 45.78
CA PHE A 188 19.47 -24.01 44.85
C PHE A 188 20.89 -23.55 45.20
N PHE A 189 21.06 -22.28 45.57
CA PHE A 189 22.36 -21.76 46.01
C PHE A 189 22.80 -22.39 47.33
N PHE A 190 21.92 -22.53 48.32
CA PHE A 190 22.24 -23.20 49.59
C PHE A 190 22.65 -24.67 49.38
N ASN A 191 21.92 -25.43 48.57
CA ASN A 191 22.27 -26.82 48.27
C ASN A 191 23.61 -26.93 47.55
N THR A 192 23.88 -26.03 46.61
CA THR A 192 25.17 -26.02 45.90
C THR A 192 26.32 -25.67 46.84
N LEU A 193 26.12 -24.69 47.74
CA LEU A 193 27.10 -24.33 48.77
C LEU A 193 27.37 -25.50 49.73
N ASN A 194 26.35 -26.21 50.20
CA ASN A 194 26.51 -27.36 51.08
C ASN A 194 27.29 -28.51 50.41
N ASN A 195 26.99 -28.80 49.14
CA ASN A 195 27.73 -29.81 48.37
C ASN A 195 29.21 -29.41 48.18
N ILE A 196 29.46 -28.12 47.91
CA ILE A 196 30.83 -27.58 47.82
C ILE A 196 31.53 -27.69 49.17
N TYR A 197 30.86 -27.40 50.28
CA TYR A 197 31.40 -27.56 51.63
C TYR A 197 31.84 -29.01 51.88
N SER A 198 30.98 -30.00 51.59
CA SER A 198 31.36 -31.42 51.70
C SER A 198 32.54 -31.78 50.78
N LEU A 199 32.61 -31.20 49.58
CA LEU A 199 33.76 -31.38 48.68
C LEU A 199 35.06 -30.76 49.24
N THR A 200 35.01 -29.76 50.11
CA THR A 200 36.24 -29.20 50.71
C THR A 200 36.97 -30.20 51.60
N GLU A 201 36.24 -31.12 52.24
CA GLU A 201 36.82 -32.17 53.09
C GLU A 201 37.34 -33.36 52.26
N ILE A 202 36.74 -33.63 51.10
CA ILE A 202 37.07 -34.79 50.25
C ILE A 202 38.13 -34.42 49.19
N ASN A 203 37.94 -33.32 48.47
CA ASN A 203 38.78 -32.89 47.35
C ASN A 203 38.79 -31.36 47.22
N THR A 204 39.75 -30.73 47.89
CA THR A 204 39.92 -29.27 47.91
C THR A 204 40.08 -28.64 46.52
N LYS A 205 40.72 -29.33 45.57
CA LYS A 205 40.96 -28.82 44.21
C LYS A 205 39.68 -28.78 43.39
N GLU A 206 38.79 -29.76 43.58
CA GLU A 206 37.49 -29.81 42.93
C GLU A 206 36.49 -28.84 43.56
N ALA A 207 36.54 -28.66 44.89
CA ALA A 207 35.79 -27.64 45.60
C ALA A 207 36.12 -26.21 45.11
N GLN A 208 37.42 -25.87 44.96
CA GLN A 208 37.85 -24.58 44.40
C GLN A 208 37.29 -24.33 42.99
N ASN A 209 37.31 -25.35 42.12
CA ASN A 209 36.73 -25.26 40.78
C ASN A 209 35.21 -25.08 40.81
N ALA A 210 34.51 -25.76 41.72
CA ALA A 210 33.06 -25.63 41.89
C ALA A 210 32.67 -24.23 42.39
N ILE A 211 33.42 -23.66 43.33
CA ILE A 211 33.25 -22.26 43.80
C ILE A 211 33.40 -21.29 42.63
N LEU A 212 34.44 -21.46 41.80
CA LEU A 212 34.67 -20.59 40.64
C LEU A 212 33.51 -20.66 39.63
N LYS A 213 32.96 -21.85 39.38
CA LYS A 213 31.79 -22.05 38.51
C LYS A 213 30.53 -21.41 39.09
N LEU A 214 30.27 -21.59 40.39
CA LEU A 214 29.13 -20.98 41.09
C LEU A 214 29.21 -19.46 41.06
N SER A 215 30.39 -18.88 41.31
CA SER A 215 30.62 -17.43 41.24
C SER A 215 30.34 -16.85 39.85
N LYS A 216 30.76 -17.55 38.78
CA LYS A 216 30.46 -17.15 37.39
C LYS A 216 28.95 -17.20 37.10
N LEU A 217 28.27 -18.27 37.54
CA LEU A 217 26.81 -18.42 37.39
C LEU A 217 26.06 -17.31 38.12
N MET A 218 26.43 -17.03 39.38
CA MET A 218 25.83 -15.95 40.17
C MET A 218 26.07 -14.58 39.53
N ARG A 219 27.28 -14.32 39.02
CA ARG A 219 27.59 -13.06 38.31
C ARG A 219 26.72 -12.88 37.07
N TYR A 220 26.54 -13.95 36.27
CA TYR A 220 25.66 -13.94 35.09
C TYR A 220 24.19 -13.69 35.47
N LEU A 221 23.69 -14.32 36.54
CA LEU A 221 22.31 -14.15 36.99
C LEU A 221 22.04 -12.74 37.57
N LEU A 222 23.01 -12.15 38.28
CA LEU A 222 22.86 -10.86 38.95
C LEU A 222 23.13 -9.65 38.04
N TYR A 223 24.12 -9.72 37.12
CA TYR A 223 24.57 -8.54 36.36
C TYR A 223 24.12 -8.54 34.89
N GLU A 224 23.98 -9.71 34.28
CA GLU A 224 23.49 -9.84 32.89
C GLU A 224 21.96 -9.80 32.80
N SER A 225 21.25 -9.66 33.93
CA SER A 225 19.82 -9.35 33.98
C SER A 225 19.54 -7.84 34.06
N GLU A 226 20.47 -7.04 34.59
CA GLU A 226 20.36 -5.57 34.62
C GLU A 226 20.81 -4.90 33.31
N ARG A 227 21.72 -5.52 32.56
CA ARG A 227 22.11 -5.05 31.22
C ARG A 227 21.15 -5.62 30.18
N GLY A 228 20.09 -4.88 29.90
CA GLY A 228 19.16 -5.13 28.78
C GLY A 228 19.76 -4.92 27.38
N ASP A 229 21.04 -5.23 27.17
CA ASP A 229 21.73 -5.07 25.90
C ASP A 229 22.07 -6.45 25.31
N VAL A 230 21.22 -6.94 24.39
CA VAL A 230 21.48 -7.30 22.97
C VAL A 230 20.15 -7.78 22.32
#